data_AF-A0A9J5X2I3-F1
#
_entry.id   AF-A0A9J5X2I3-F1
#
_cell.length_a   1.000
_cell.length_b   1.000
_cell.length_c   1.000
_cell.angle_alpha   90.00
_cell.angle_beta   90.00
_cell.angle_gamma   90.00
#
_symmetry.space_group_name_H-M   'P 1'
#
loop_
_entity.id
_entity.type
_entity.pdbx_description
1 polymer ?
#
loop_
_entity_poly.entity_id
_entity_poly.type
_entity_poly.pdbx_seq_one_letter_code
_entity_poly.pdbx_strand_id
1 'polypeptide(L)'
;MAKIILKCIGTHYNGVYPNWSSIPLNTQGQMFNEFKKYYVWAPEHEDDVQVNFKLKASKLLSSTFCDCRRKNRMPTFMLPDRWALLLKHWSTDEKFKKR
;
A
#
# COMPACT_ATOMS: atom_id res chain seq x y z
N MET A 1 5.96 -11.40 8.00
CA MET A 1 5.36 -11.16 6.67
C MET A 1 4.78 -9.75 6.49
N ALA A 2 3.82 -9.29 7.32
CA ALA A 2 3.17 -7.98 7.14
C ALA A 2 4.13 -6.77 7.09
N LYS A 3 5.15 -6.76 7.96
CA LYS A 3 6.20 -5.72 7.97
C LYS A 3 6.99 -5.67 6.65
N ILE A 4 7.29 -6.82 6.05
CA ILE A 4 8.04 -6.90 4.79
C ILE A 4 7.18 -6.41 3.62
N ILE A 5 5.92 -6.82 3.56
CA ILE A 5 4.99 -6.33 2.52
C ILE A 5 4.87 -4.80 2.60
N LEU A 6 4.65 -4.25 3.79
CA LEU A 6 4.55 -2.79 3.96
C LEU A 6 5.86 -2.07 3.60
N LYS A 7 7.02 -2.67 3.91
CA LYS A 7 8.33 -2.17 3.46
C LYS A 7 8.42 -2.15 1.94
N CYS A 8 8.05 -3.24 1.25
CA CYS A 8 8.08 -3.33 -0.21
C CYS A 8 7.15 -2.30 -0.86
N ILE A 9 5.96 -2.09 -0.29
CA ILE A 9 5.04 -1.02 -0.70
C ILE A 9 5.74 0.33 -0.54
N GLY A 10 6.27 0.61 0.66
CA GLY A 10 6.91 1.87 0.99
C GLY A 10 8.08 2.23 0.06
N THR A 11 8.91 1.26 -0.30
CA THR A 11 10.05 1.47 -1.22
C THR A 11 9.63 2.05 -2.56
N HIS A 12 8.48 1.62 -3.09
CA HIS A 12 8.00 2.01 -4.42
C HIS A 12 6.77 2.93 -4.37
N TYR A 13 6.41 3.44 -3.18
CA TYR A 13 5.27 4.33 -3.01
C TYR A 13 5.64 5.75 -3.42
N ASN A 14 5.53 6.04 -4.71
CA ASN A 14 6.04 7.28 -5.33
C ASN A 14 4.98 8.34 -5.66
N GLY A 15 3.71 8.12 -5.30
CA GLY A 15 2.60 9.02 -5.64
C GLY A 15 1.61 9.25 -4.51
N VAL A 16 0.45 9.82 -4.84
CA VAL A 16 -0.65 10.08 -3.91
C VAL A 16 -1.76 9.08 -4.23
N TYR A 17 -1.68 7.89 -3.62
CA TYR A 17 -2.58 6.78 -3.91
C TYR A 17 -3.46 6.45 -2.70
N PRO A 18 -4.75 6.86 -2.69
CA PRO A 18 -5.61 6.66 -1.52
C PRO A 18 -5.94 5.19 -1.19
N ASN A 19 -5.78 4.27 -2.14
CA ASN A 19 -5.99 2.85 -1.94
C ASN A 19 -5.08 2.05 -2.89
N TRP A 20 -5.09 0.72 -2.77
CA TRP A 20 -4.25 -0.14 -3.61
C TRP A 20 -4.58 -0.02 -5.10
N SER A 21 -5.87 0.01 -5.43
CA SER A 21 -6.34 0.02 -6.82
C SER A 21 -6.02 1.32 -7.56
N SER A 22 -5.73 2.42 -6.85
CA SER A 22 -5.27 3.67 -7.47
C SER A 22 -3.78 3.70 -7.79
N ILE A 23 -3.00 2.71 -7.33
CA ILE A 23 -1.58 2.57 -7.67
C ILE A 23 -1.46 2.04 -9.11
N PRO A 24 -0.65 2.66 -9.99
CA PRO A 24 -0.41 2.16 -11.34
C PRO A 24 0.08 0.71 -11.35
N LEU A 25 -0.37 -0.09 -12.31
CA LEU A 25 -0.02 -1.51 -12.42
C LEU A 25 1.51 -1.73 -12.48
N ASN A 26 2.24 -0.84 -13.17
CA ASN A 26 3.70 -0.88 -13.21
C ASN A 26 4.31 -0.75 -11.80
N THR A 27 3.83 0.20 -11.00
CA THR A 27 4.27 0.39 -9.61
C THR A 27 3.87 -0.80 -8.73
N GLN A 28 2.67 -1.35 -8.89
CA GLN A 28 2.28 -2.59 -8.18
C GLN A 28 3.21 -3.76 -8.54
N GLY A 29 3.61 -3.87 -9.81
CA GLY A 29 4.60 -4.84 -10.27
C GLY A 29 5.97 -4.64 -9.63
N GLN A 30 6.45 -3.39 -9.52
CA GLN A 30 7.70 -3.08 -8.81
C GLN A 30 7.65 -3.44 -7.32
N MET A 31 6.54 -3.17 -6.65
CA MET A 31 6.32 -3.59 -5.25
C MET A 31 6.37 -5.12 -5.10
N PHE A 32 5.82 -5.86 -6.06
CA PHE A 32 5.87 -7.32 -6.05
C PHE A 32 7.27 -7.85 -6.36
N ASN A 33 7.99 -7.24 -7.32
CA ASN A 33 9.39 -7.59 -7.61
C ASN A 33 10.30 -7.33 -6.41
N GLU A 34 10.03 -6.28 -5.61
CA GLU A 34 10.73 -6.07 -4.36
C GLU A 34 10.44 -7.18 -3.34
N PHE A 35 9.19 -7.64 -3.28
CA PHE A 35 8.79 -8.75 -2.42
C PHE A 35 9.48 -10.08 -2.79
N LYS A 36 9.66 -10.35 -4.09
CA LYS A 36 10.42 -11.52 -4.60
C LYS A 36 11.86 -11.60 -4.09
N LYS A 37 12.47 -10.47 -3.69
CA LYS A 37 13.83 -10.48 -3.13
C LYS A 37 13.89 -11.12 -1.74
N TYR A 38 12.76 -11.26 -1.05
CA TYR A 38 12.70 -11.76 0.32
C TYR A 38 12.17 -13.20 0.41
N TYR A 39 11.53 -13.70 -0.63
CA TYR A 39 10.82 -14.98 -0.62
C TYR A 39 11.03 -15.68 -1.95
N VAL A 40 11.22 -16.99 -1.89
CA VAL A 40 11.36 -17.88 -3.04
C VAL A 40 10.22 -18.89 -3.00
N TRP A 41 9.70 -19.24 -4.17
CA TRP A 41 8.67 -20.24 -4.37
C TRP A 41 8.89 -20.95 -5.71
N ALA A 42 8.22 -22.08 -5.90
CA ALA A 42 8.28 -22.82 -7.15
C ALA A 42 7.50 -22.08 -8.26
N PRO A 43 7.98 -22.04 -9.52
CA PRO A 43 7.38 -21.23 -10.59
C PRO A 43 5.88 -21.47 -10.82
N GLU A 44 5.39 -22.68 -10.57
CA GLU A 44 3.98 -23.06 -10.66
C GLU A 44 3.07 -22.29 -9.70
N HIS A 45 3.61 -21.68 -8.65
CA HIS A 45 2.88 -20.88 -7.66
C HIS A 45 2.98 -19.37 -7.90
N GLU A 46 3.62 -18.92 -8.99
CA GLU A 46 3.84 -17.49 -9.26
C GLU A 46 2.54 -16.68 -9.26
N ASP A 47 1.52 -17.15 -9.98
CA ASP A 47 0.23 -16.48 -10.09
C ASP A 47 -0.51 -16.46 -8.75
N ASP A 48 -0.54 -17.58 -8.04
CA ASP A 48 -1.15 -17.68 -6.71
C ASP A 48 -0.48 -16.75 -5.70
N VAL A 49 0.84 -16.69 -5.71
CA VAL A 49 1.61 -15.81 -4.84
C VAL A 49 1.36 -14.34 -5.20
N GLN A 50 1.26 -14.01 -6.49
CA GLN A 50 0.95 -12.64 -6.92
C GLN A 50 -0.45 -12.20 -6.48
N VAL A 51 -1.47 -13.06 -6.62
CA VAL A 51 -2.84 -12.78 -6.16
C VAL A 51 -2.86 -12.60 -4.64
N ASN A 52 -2.23 -13.52 -3.91
CA ASN A 52 -2.13 -13.44 -2.45
C ASN A 52 -1.38 -12.18 -1.97
N PHE A 53 -0.32 -11.79 -2.67
CA PHE A 53 0.41 -10.57 -2.40
C PHE A 53 -0.49 -9.35 -2.56
N LYS A 54 -1.19 -9.22 -3.70
CA LYS A 54 -2.11 -8.09 -3.96
C LYS A 54 -3.20 -7.98 -2.88
N LEU A 55 -3.83 -9.10 -2.50
CA LEU A 55 -4.85 -9.13 -1.45
C LEU A 55 -4.30 -8.67 -0.10
N LYS A 56 -3.15 -9.20 0.31
CA LYS A 56 -2.51 -8.82 1.58
C LYS A 56 -2.03 -7.38 1.57
N ALA A 57 -1.41 -6.93 0.48
CA ALA A 57 -0.91 -5.58 0.31
C ALA A 57 -2.03 -4.54 0.38
N SER A 58 -3.15 -4.80 -0.30
CA SER A 58 -4.34 -3.94 -0.25
C SER A 58 -4.92 -3.81 1.16
N LYS A 59 -5.09 -4.94 1.86
CA LYS A 59 -5.58 -4.95 3.24
C LYS A 59 -4.63 -4.20 4.19
N LEU A 60 -3.32 -4.45 4.09
CA LEU A 60 -2.31 -3.82 4.92
C LEU A 60 -2.22 -2.31 4.70
N LEU A 61 -2.24 -1.86 3.43
CA LEU A 61 -2.21 -0.43 3.09
C LEU A 61 -3.42 0.30 3.67
N SER A 62 -4.61 -0.27 3.47
CA SER A 62 -5.87 0.29 3.96
C SER A 62 -5.88 0.37 5.50
N SER A 63 -5.49 -0.72 6.18
CA SER A 63 -5.38 -0.74 7.64
C SER A 63 -4.39 0.29 8.15
N THR A 64 -3.21 0.39 7.51
CA THR A 64 -2.16 1.34 7.87
C THR A 64 -2.67 2.78 7.76
N PHE A 65 -3.32 3.13 6.66
CA PHE A 65 -3.90 4.46 6.47
C PHE A 65 -5.03 4.77 7.46
N CYS A 66 -5.90 3.81 7.76
CA CYS A 66 -6.92 3.98 8.79
C CYS A 66 -6.32 4.26 10.17
N ASP A 67 -5.30 3.50 10.58
CA ASP A 67 -4.63 3.68 11.87
C ASP A 67 -3.85 5.00 11.94
N CYS A 68 -3.15 5.34 10.86
CA CYS A 68 -2.42 6.61 10.70
C CYS A 68 -3.35 7.81 10.83
N ARG A 69 -4.51 7.79 10.13
CA ARG A 69 -5.54 8.82 10.26
C ARG A 69 -6.10 8.91 11.67
N ARG A 70 -6.46 7.77 12.28
CA ARG A 70 -7.03 7.74 13.65
C ARG A 70 -6.06 8.33 14.67
N LYS A 71 -4.76 8.05 14.53
CA LYS A 71 -3.71 8.49 15.44
C LYS A 71 -3.11 9.85 15.07
N ASN A 72 -3.56 10.46 13.97
CA ASN A 72 -2.95 11.64 13.36
C ASN A 72 -1.42 11.52 13.19
N ARG A 73 -0.97 10.34 12.73
CA ARG A 73 0.45 10.04 12.49
C ARG A 73 0.65 9.63 11.04
N MET A 74 1.68 10.15 10.40
CA MET A 74 2.01 9.81 9.01
C MET A 74 2.70 8.42 8.93
N PRO A 75 2.45 7.63 7.87
CA PRO A 75 3.26 6.45 7.58
C PRO A 75 4.73 6.79 7.36
N THR A 76 5.65 6.00 7.91
CA THR A 76 7.11 6.23 7.81
C THR A 76 7.67 6.25 6.39
N PHE A 77 7.01 5.59 5.44
CA PHE A 77 7.44 5.50 4.04
C PHE A 77 6.93 6.67 3.17
N MET A 78 6.22 7.63 3.76
CA MET A 78 5.56 8.71 3.04
C MET A 78 6.16 10.07 3.38
N LEU A 79 6.18 10.97 2.40
CA LEU A 79 6.58 12.36 2.60
C LEU A 79 5.40 13.20 3.15
N PRO A 80 5.67 14.20 4.01
CA PRO A 80 4.63 15.05 4.61
C PRO A 80 3.65 15.66 3.60
N ASP A 81 4.15 16.17 2.47
CA ASP A 81 3.31 16.81 1.46
C ASP A 81 2.32 15.84 0.81
N ARG A 82 2.77 14.60 0.55
CA ARG A 82 1.91 13.54 -0.01
C ARG A 82 0.86 13.10 1.00
N TRP A 83 1.23 13.04 2.28
CA TRP A 83 0.30 12.74 3.35
C TRP A 83 -0.78 13.82 3.50
N ALA A 84 -0.40 15.11 3.44
CA ALA A 84 -1.35 16.21 3.47
C ALA A 84 -2.35 16.16 2.31
N LEU A 85 -1.89 15.83 1.09
CA LEU A 85 -2.76 15.65 -0.07
C LEU A 85 -3.73 14.47 0.10
N LEU A 86 -3.28 13.35 0.66
CA LEU A 86 -4.15 12.22 0.98
C LEU A 86 -5.20 12.56 2.04
N LEU A 87 -4.81 13.25 3.11
CA LEU A 87 -5.74 13.72 4.14
C LEU A 87 -6.81 14.63 3.54
N LYS A 88 -6.41 15.58 2.69
CA LYS A 88 -7.35 16.44 1.95
C LYS A 88 -8.31 15.61 1.12
N HIS A 89 -7.79 14.67 0.31
CA HIS A 89 -8.63 13.79 -0.52
C HIS A 89 -9.66 13.00 0.32
N TRP A 90 -9.24 12.37 1.42
CA TRP A 90 -10.15 11.61 2.28
C TRP A 90 -11.13 12.49 3.06
N SER A 91 -10.80 13.76 3.33
CA SER A 91 -11.77 14.70 3.94
C SER A 91 -12.84 15.17 2.96
N THR A 92 -12.52 15.22 1.67
CA THR A 92 -13.44 15.66 0.61
C THR A 92 -14.31 14.53 0.08
N ASP A 93 -13.81 13.30 0.09
CA ASP A 93 -14.51 12.14 -0.45
C ASP A 93 -15.50 11.56 0.58
N GLU A 94 -16.80 11.68 0.28
CA GLU A 94 -17.93 11.18 1.08
C GLU A 94 -17.77 9.69 1.45
N LYS A 95 -17.10 8.88 0.61
CA LYS A 95 -16.86 7.45 0.89
C LYS A 95 -15.93 7.22 2.09
N PHE A 96 -15.14 8.23 2.46
CA PHE A 96 -14.15 8.16 3.53
C PHE A 96 -14.48 9.06 4.72
N LYS A 97 -15.54 9.87 4.63
CA LYS A 97 -16.11 10.56 5.79
C LYS A 97 -16.67 9.51 6.75
N LYS A 98 -16.34 9.64 8.03
CA LYS A 98 -16.86 8.76 9.09
C LYS A 98 -18.39 8.74 9.02
N ARG A 99 -18.97 7.53 8.97
CA ARG A 99 -20.30 7.29 9.55
C ARG A 99 -20.25 7.56 11.05
#